data_AF-A0A3M1IMP6-F1
#
_entry.id   AF-A0A3M1IMP6-F1
#
_cell.length_a   1.000
_cell.length_b   1.000
_cell.length_c   1.000
_cell.angle_alpha   90.00
_cell.angle_beta   90.00
_cell.angle_gamma   90.00
#
_symmetry.space_group_name_H-M   'P 1'
#
loop_
_entity.id
_entity.type
_entity.pdbx_description
1 polymer ?
#
loop_
_entity_poly.entity_id
_entity_poly.type
_entity_poly.pdbx_seq_one_letter_code
_entity_poly.pdbx_strand_id
1 'polypeptide(L)'
;MLRNERAATPLSGRCVKAALSSNSINAAELLRKRLEMEAFWRNNQGRDRRDLKMAIKVEPLDGPMGAIIHGLDSGRPLSDEDFAAVEKAMLDHLAIVVPELEENVTWLRDFGRRFGPLVPHVLDQYHHPETFEVTIIARNTGTSESRDTAKPAGAFWHSDLSYEENPSDAIFLYATQVPNSGGDTLAANMYMAYDNLPETTKRRIEGLTATHRWGWNTGGATPQLNAQQSATHPDVVHPVVRTHARTGRKILYVNPGYVMRINEVSQEESDDLLAELLEYALDPNIQYRHSWKRKMMLGLDNRASMHAAVDDYSEPRRMLRMIVGCTEKLGRAA
;
A
#
# COMPACT_ATOMS: atom_id res chain seq x y z
N MET A 1 -28.22 9.31 46.00
CA MET A 1 -29.20 8.48 45.27
C MET A 1 -29.54 9.17 43.97
N LEU A 2 -29.64 8.37 42.91
CA LEU A 2 -30.22 8.64 41.60
C LEU A 2 -29.35 9.31 40.53
N ARG A 3 -29.11 8.47 39.51
CA ARG A 3 -28.43 8.64 38.24
C ARG A 3 -29.27 9.56 37.33
N ASN A 4 -28.61 10.37 36.50
CA ASN A 4 -29.24 10.98 35.33
C ASN A 4 -28.56 10.42 34.08
N GLU A 5 -29.24 9.49 33.44
CA GLU A 5 -28.97 9.06 32.07
C GLU A 5 -29.44 10.17 31.12
N ARG A 6 -28.58 10.65 30.23
CA ARG A 6 -28.99 11.34 29.01
C ARG A 6 -28.64 10.47 27.83
N ALA A 7 -29.69 9.95 27.19
CA ALA A 7 -29.68 9.24 25.94
C ALA A 7 -29.15 10.15 24.82
N ALA A 8 -28.25 9.60 23.99
CA ALA A 8 -27.79 10.20 22.75
C ALA A 8 -28.80 9.93 21.63
N THR A 9 -29.20 10.99 20.94
CA THR A 9 -30.02 10.99 19.73
C THR A 9 -29.20 10.43 18.56
N PRO A 10 -29.76 9.57 17.68
CA PRO A 10 -29.01 9.07 16.52
C PRO A 10 -29.04 10.09 15.37
N LEU A 11 -27.86 10.46 14.89
CA LEU A 11 -27.71 11.22 13.65
C LEU A 11 -28.03 10.32 12.45
N SER A 12 -28.91 10.84 11.61
CA SER A 12 -29.56 10.21 10.47
C SER A 12 -28.60 9.74 9.38
N GLY A 13 -28.72 8.47 9.00
CA GLY A 13 -28.07 7.89 7.83
C GLY A 13 -28.66 8.39 6.51
N ARG A 14 -27.77 8.85 5.63
CA ARG A 14 -27.96 8.89 4.17
C ARG A 14 -26.61 8.59 3.51
N CYS A 15 -26.36 7.31 3.20
CA CYS A 15 -25.51 6.86 2.09
C CYS A 15 -25.43 5.32 2.04
N VAL A 16 -26.55 4.61 1.88
CA VAL A 16 -26.55 3.23 1.36
C VAL A 16 -27.90 2.96 0.68
N LYS A 17 -28.15 3.52 -0.50
CA LYS A 17 -29.21 3.03 -1.41
C LYS A 17 -28.85 3.38 -2.84
N ALA A 18 -28.13 2.46 -3.51
CA ALA A 18 -28.27 2.13 -4.93
C ALA A 18 -27.16 1.17 -5.34
N ALA A 19 -27.43 -0.14 -5.27
CA ALA A 19 -26.83 -1.20 -6.10
C ALA A 19 -27.25 -2.57 -5.53
N LEU A 20 -28.54 -2.89 -5.68
CA LEU A 20 -29.00 -4.28 -5.55
C LEU A 20 -29.86 -4.58 -6.76
N SER A 21 -29.20 -4.91 -7.87
CA SER A 21 -29.80 -5.71 -8.92
C SER A 21 -28.72 -6.52 -9.62
N SER A 22 -28.98 -7.82 -9.72
CA SER A 22 -28.22 -8.88 -10.40
C SER A 22 -26.85 -9.23 -9.85
N ASN A 23 -26.82 -10.15 -8.88
CA ASN A 23 -26.09 -11.41 -8.96
C ASN A 23 -26.51 -12.29 -7.78
N SER A 24 -27.30 -13.32 -8.07
CA SER A 24 -27.78 -14.29 -7.08
C SER A 24 -26.64 -15.24 -6.70
N ILE A 25 -25.76 -14.79 -5.80
CA ILE A 25 -24.94 -15.68 -4.99
C ILE A 25 -25.89 -16.31 -3.97
N ASN A 26 -25.97 -17.64 -3.94
CA ASN A 26 -26.91 -18.37 -3.09
C ASN A 26 -26.62 -18.05 -1.62
N ALA A 27 -27.51 -17.29 -0.97
CA ALA A 27 -27.40 -16.92 0.45
C ALA A 27 -27.26 -18.15 1.36
N ALA A 28 -27.80 -19.30 0.96
CA ALA A 28 -27.65 -20.55 1.69
C ALA A 28 -26.22 -21.11 1.64
N GLU A 29 -25.48 -20.87 0.56
CA GLU A 29 -24.09 -21.33 0.41
C GLU A 29 -23.12 -20.44 1.22
N LEU A 30 -23.36 -19.13 1.25
CA LEU A 30 -22.65 -18.20 2.12
C LEU A 30 -22.91 -18.48 3.60
N LEU A 31 -24.17 -18.76 3.97
CA LEU A 31 -24.53 -19.14 5.32
C LEU A 31 -23.89 -20.49 5.70
N ARG A 32 -23.85 -21.45 4.77
CA ARG A 32 -23.19 -22.74 4.99
C ARG A 32 -21.68 -22.58 5.20
N LYS A 33 -20.98 -21.83 4.35
CA LYS A 33 -19.53 -21.55 4.53
C LYS A 33 -19.25 -20.81 5.84
N ARG A 34 -20.13 -19.87 6.22
CA ARG A 34 -20.03 -19.17 7.51
C ARG A 34 -20.22 -20.13 8.69
N LEU A 35 -21.21 -21.03 8.62
CA LEU A 35 -21.48 -22.02 9.67
C LEU A 35 -20.38 -23.09 9.74
N GLU A 36 -19.80 -23.50 8.60
CA GLU A 36 -18.63 -24.38 8.55
C GLU A 36 -17.40 -23.71 9.20
N MET A 37 -17.20 -22.41 8.96
CA MET A 37 -16.15 -21.61 9.61
C MET A 37 -16.41 -21.43 11.11
N GLU A 38 -17.63 -21.07 11.52
CA GLU A 38 -18.01 -20.96 12.94
C GLU A 38 -17.92 -22.31 13.67
N ALA A 39 -18.22 -23.43 12.99
CA ALA A 39 -18.04 -24.78 13.50
C ALA A 39 -16.57 -25.19 13.59
N PHE A 40 -15.73 -24.80 12.63
CA PHE A 40 -14.27 -24.93 12.72
C PHE A 40 -13.72 -24.19 13.94
N TRP A 41 -14.19 -22.96 14.19
CA TRP A 41 -13.82 -22.17 15.35
C TRP A 41 -14.33 -22.75 16.67
N ARG A 42 -15.56 -23.29 16.72
CA ARG A 42 -16.11 -23.98 17.89
C ARG A 42 -15.36 -25.28 18.20
N ASN A 43 -15.05 -26.09 17.20
CA ASN A 43 -14.37 -27.38 17.37
C ASN A 43 -12.88 -27.24 17.71
N ASN A 44 -12.28 -26.07 17.46
CA ASN A 44 -10.91 -25.76 17.88
C ASN A 44 -10.81 -25.06 19.24
N GLN A 45 -11.92 -24.82 19.98
CA GLN A 45 -11.87 -24.21 21.31
C GLN A 45 -11.33 -25.12 22.42
N GLY A 46 -11.03 -26.39 22.11
CA GLY A 46 -10.49 -27.38 23.06
C GLY A 46 -9.07 -27.89 22.74
N ARG A 47 -8.42 -27.40 21.68
CA ARG A 47 -6.98 -27.67 21.48
C ARG A 47 -6.18 -26.66 22.27
N ASP A 48 -5.19 -27.15 22.99
CA ASP A 48 -4.29 -26.38 23.83
C ASP A 48 -3.80 -25.12 23.08
N ARG A 49 -4.15 -23.92 23.58
CA ARG A 49 -3.70 -22.64 23.01
C ARG A 49 -2.16 -22.51 23.00
N ARG A 50 -1.46 -23.39 23.70
CA ARG A 50 0.01 -23.44 23.78
C ARG A 50 0.68 -23.93 22.49
N ASP A 51 -0.04 -24.56 21.55
CA ASP A 51 0.54 -25.14 20.33
C ASP A 51 0.25 -24.37 19.02
N LEU A 52 -0.31 -23.16 19.10
CA LEU A 52 -0.59 -22.28 17.95
C LEU A 52 0.40 -21.10 17.83
N LYS A 53 1.62 -21.22 18.37
CA LYS A 53 2.67 -20.23 18.09
C LYS A 53 3.23 -20.49 16.69
N MET A 54 3.06 -19.53 15.77
CA MET A 54 4.04 -19.43 14.69
C MET A 54 5.32 -18.86 15.31
N ALA A 55 6.47 -19.41 14.94
CA ALA A 55 7.75 -18.83 15.28
C ALA A 55 8.21 -18.07 14.04
N ILE A 56 7.70 -16.85 13.84
CA ILE A 56 8.16 -16.05 12.71
C ILE A 56 9.60 -15.58 12.94
N LYS A 57 10.42 -15.63 11.90
CA LYS A 57 11.79 -15.14 11.92
C LYS A 57 11.90 -13.94 10.99
N VAL A 58 12.41 -12.84 11.52
CA VAL A 58 12.75 -11.64 10.76
C VAL A 58 14.23 -11.67 10.43
N GLU A 59 14.56 -11.59 9.16
CA GLU A 59 15.93 -11.57 8.64
C GLU A 59 16.15 -10.29 7.84
N PRO A 60 16.82 -9.28 8.40
CA PRO A 60 17.15 -8.05 7.68
C PRO A 60 17.94 -8.34 6.41
N LEU A 61 17.64 -7.63 5.33
CA LEU A 61 18.45 -7.65 4.12
C LEU A 61 19.72 -6.82 4.32
N ASP A 62 20.80 -7.22 3.66
CA ASP A 62 22.02 -6.43 3.57
C ASP A 62 21.85 -5.33 2.51
N GLY A 63 21.23 -4.22 2.93
CA GLY A 63 20.88 -3.12 2.04
C GLY A 63 20.23 -1.94 2.76
N PRO A 64 19.84 -0.88 2.02
CA PRO A 64 19.28 0.34 2.62
C PRO A 64 17.90 0.12 3.24
N MET A 65 17.21 -0.97 2.90
CA MET A 65 15.91 -1.35 3.41
C MET A 65 15.63 -2.83 3.14
N GLY A 66 14.59 -3.36 3.80
CA GLY A 66 14.04 -4.69 3.58
C GLY A 66 14.38 -5.70 4.65
N ALA A 67 13.42 -6.59 4.92
CA ALA A 67 13.62 -7.79 5.73
C ALA A 67 12.79 -8.95 5.15
N ILE A 68 13.30 -10.17 5.26
CA ILE A 68 12.58 -11.40 4.93
C ILE A 68 11.86 -11.88 6.19
N ILE A 69 10.57 -12.19 6.06
CA ILE A 69 9.74 -12.77 7.11
C ILE A 69 9.50 -14.24 6.79
N HIS A 70 10.10 -15.12 7.56
CA HIS A 70 9.91 -16.57 7.44
C HIS A 70 8.84 -17.07 8.41
N GLY A 71 8.15 -18.15 8.04
CA GLY A 71 7.23 -18.88 8.93
C GLY A 71 5.79 -18.39 8.96
N LEU A 72 5.39 -17.49 8.04
CA LEU A 72 3.98 -17.13 7.86
C LEU A 72 3.24 -18.22 7.06
N ASP A 73 2.10 -18.65 7.57
CA ASP A 73 1.21 -19.65 6.94
C ASP A 73 -0.16 -19.03 6.63
N SER A 74 -0.48 -18.87 5.35
CA SER A 74 -1.77 -18.31 4.91
C SER A 74 -2.97 -19.25 5.10
N GLY A 75 -2.72 -20.50 5.49
CA GLY A 75 -3.74 -21.47 5.92
C GLY A 75 -4.21 -21.27 7.36
N ARG A 76 -3.57 -20.36 8.12
CA ARG A 76 -3.87 -20.12 9.54
C ARG A 76 -4.05 -18.64 9.85
N PRO A 77 -4.85 -18.30 10.88
CA PRO A 77 -4.93 -16.95 11.40
C PRO A 77 -3.57 -16.46 11.91
N LEU A 78 -3.23 -15.20 11.61
CA LEU A 78 -2.03 -14.56 12.13
C LEU A 78 -2.24 -14.09 13.58
N SER A 79 -1.43 -14.60 14.52
CA SER A 79 -1.51 -14.20 15.93
C SER A 79 -1.18 -12.71 16.14
N ASP A 80 -1.55 -12.14 17.30
CA ASP A 80 -1.17 -10.77 17.65
C ASP A 80 0.33 -10.60 17.88
N GLU A 81 0.99 -11.62 18.46
CA GLU A 81 2.44 -11.64 18.69
C GLU A 81 3.20 -11.62 17.34
N ASP A 82 2.82 -12.49 16.41
CA ASP A 82 3.43 -12.54 15.08
C ASP A 82 3.16 -11.26 14.30
N PHE A 83 1.92 -10.75 14.32
CA PHE A 83 1.60 -9.50 13.65
C PHE A 83 2.40 -8.33 14.20
N ALA A 84 2.57 -8.23 15.52
CA ALA A 84 3.39 -7.17 16.13
C ALA A 84 4.85 -7.23 15.65
N ALA A 85 5.41 -8.44 15.50
CA ALA A 85 6.74 -8.62 14.94
C ALA A 85 6.82 -8.29 13.44
N VAL A 86 5.78 -8.58 12.64
CA VAL A 86 5.71 -8.14 11.23
C VAL A 86 5.58 -6.62 11.12
N GLU A 87 4.71 -5.99 11.92
CA GLU A 87 4.54 -4.53 11.92
C GLU A 87 5.84 -3.84 12.33
N LYS A 88 6.50 -4.34 13.38
CA LYS A 88 7.81 -3.84 13.80
C LYS A 88 8.85 -3.98 12.68
N ALA A 89 8.92 -5.14 12.02
CA ALA A 89 9.86 -5.36 10.92
C ALA A 89 9.63 -4.37 9.77
N MET A 90 8.38 -4.09 9.39
CA MET A 90 8.10 -3.11 8.35
C MET A 90 8.45 -1.67 8.78
N LEU A 91 8.22 -1.29 10.04
CA LEU A 91 8.61 0.02 10.55
C LEU A 91 10.13 0.21 10.62
N ASP A 92 10.86 -0.84 11.00
CA ASP A 92 12.32 -0.82 11.14
C ASP A 92 13.02 -0.88 9.79
N HIS A 93 12.47 -1.63 8.83
CA HIS A 93 13.13 -1.97 7.58
C HIS A 93 12.44 -1.40 6.32
N LEU A 94 11.34 -0.66 6.44
CA LEU A 94 10.51 -0.08 5.35
C LEU A 94 9.90 -1.06 4.35
N ALA A 95 10.46 -2.24 4.19
CA ALA A 95 9.97 -3.29 3.32
C ALA A 95 10.03 -4.65 4.01
N ILE A 96 9.03 -5.48 3.74
CA ILE A 96 8.98 -6.86 4.18
C ILE A 96 8.75 -7.78 2.99
N VAL A 97 9.45 -8.90 2.94
CA VAL A 97 9.28 -9.95 1.94
C VAL A 97 8.83 -11.22 2.63
N VAL A 98 7.71 -11.78 2.19
CA VAL A 98 7.22 -13.08 2.65
C VAL A 98 7.37 -14.07 1.50
N PRO A 99 8.38 -14.95 1.52
CA PRO A 99 8.55 -15.97 0.50
C PRO A 99 7.61 -17.15 0.76
N GLU A 100 7.33 -17.93 -0.29
CA GLU A 100 6.64 -19.23 -0.20
C GLU A 100 5.25 -19.19 0.47
N LEU A 101 4.56 -18.06 0.36
CA LEU A 101 3.22 -17.87 0.90
C LEU A 101 2.19 -18.45 -0.08
N GLU A 102 1.40 -19.45 0.34
CA GLU A 102 0.34 -20.00 -0.52
C GLU A 102 -0.75 -18.96 -0.79
N GLU A 103 -1.33 -19.00 -2.00
CA GLU A 103 -2.33 -18.03 -2.42
C GLU A 103 -3.64 -18.23 -1.63
N ASN A 104 -3.96 -17.26 -0.78
CA ASN A 104 -5.22 -17.20 -0.07
C ASN A 104 -5.69 -15.75 0.00
N VAL A 105 -6.62 -15.38 -0.87
CA VAL A 105 -7.11 -14.00 -1.03
C VAL A 105 -7.77 -13.47 0.23
N THR A 106 -8.52 -14.32 0.93
CA THR A 106 -9.15 -13.97 2.21
C THR A 106 -8.09 -13.64 3.26
N TRP A 107 -7.05 -14.47 3.35
CA TRP A 107 -5.94 -14.21 4.27
C TRP A 107 -5.17 -12.94 3.90
N LEU A 108 -4.87 -12.70 2.62
CA LEU A 108 -4.17 -11.49 2.15
C LEU A 108 -4.96 -10.22 2.51
N ARG A 109 -6.27 -10.22 2.25
CA ARG A 109 -7.16 -9.13 2.66
C ARG A 109 -7.12 -8.91 4.16
N ASP A 110 -7.27 -9.97 4.95
CA ASP A 110 -7.32 -9.87 6.40
C ASP A 110 -5.97 -9.47 7.00
N PHE A 111 -4.86 -9.90 6.40
CA PHE A 111 -3.51 -9.44 6.71
C PHE A 111 -3.37 -7.93 6.48
N GLY A 112 -3.75 -7.43 5.30
CA GLY A 112 -3.73 -5.99 5.00
C GLY A 112 -4.58 -5.17 5.98
N ARG A 113 -5.75 -5.69 6.38
CA ARG A 113 -6.64 -5.03 7.36
C ARG A 113 -6.03 -4.87 8.75
N ARG A 114 -5.05 -5.68 9.14
CA ARG A 114 -4.34 -5.51 10.42
C ARG A 114 -3.52 -4.21 10.44
N PHE A 115 -3.10 -3.71 9.27
CA PHE A 115 -2.38 -2.44 9.13
C PHE A 115 -3.31 -1.23 9.05
N GLY A 116 -4.56 -1.39 8.63
CA GLY A 116 -5.52 -0.29 8.52
C GLY A 116 -6.66 -0.60 7.56
N PRO A 117 -7.60 0.34 7.33
CA PRO A 117 -8.66 0.15 6.35
C PRO A 117 -8.06 -0.01 4.96
N LEU A 118 -8.58 -0.94 4.16
CA LEU A 118 -8.12 -1.12 2.79
C LEU A 118 -8.83 -0.15 1.85
N VAL A 119 -8.09 0.37 0.88
CA VAL A 119 -8.59 1.28 -0.17
C VAL A 119 -8.76 0.49 -1.47
N PRO A 120 -10.00 0.28 -1.93
CA PRO A 120 -10.28 -0.37 -3.21
C PRO A 120 -9.77 0.45 -4.40
N HIS A 121 -9.54 -0.22 -5.53
CA HIS A 121 -9.26 0.49 -6.77
C HIS A 121 -10.48 1.31 -7.23
N VAL A 122 -10.26 2.51 -7.76
CA VAL A 122 -11.35 3.39 -8.28
C VAL A 122 -12.09 2.83 -9.50
N LEU A 123 -11.51 1.81 -10.14
CA LEU A 123 -12.08 1.14 -11.32
C LEU A 123 -12.42 -0.31 -10.95
N ASP A 124 -13.71 -0.63 -10.92
CA ASP A 124 -14.25 -1.91 -10.46
C ASP A 124 -13.75 -3.11 -11.26
N GLN A 125 -13.41 -2.92 -12.53
CA GLN A 125 -12.87 -3.98 -13.40
C GLN A 125 -11.54 -4.57 -12.91
N TYR A 126 -10.84 -3.88 -12.01
CA TYR A 126 -9.60 -4.37 -11.39
C TYR A 126 -9.82 -4.96 -10.00
N HIS A 127 -11.05 -5.07 -9.51
CA HIS A 127 -11.34 -5.74 -8.26
C HIS A 127 -11.18 -7.25 -8.39
N HIS A 128 -10.69 -7.89 -7.34
CA HIS A 128 -10.66 -9.34 -7.29
C HIS A 128 -12.10 -9.89 -7.20
N PRO A 129 -12.46 -10.98 -7.91
CA PRO A 129 -13.82 -11.53 -7.89
C PRO A 129 -14.33 -11.93 -6.50
N GLU A 130 -13.42 -12.35 -5.61
CA GLU A 130 -13.76 -12.73 -4.23
C GLU A 130 -13.93 -11.52 -3.27
N THR A 131 -13.33 -10.38 -3.58
CA THR A 131 -13.37 -9.18 -2.71
C THR A 131 -12.88 -7.94 -3.45
N PHE A 132 -13.61 -6.83 -3.32
CA PHE A 132 -13.26 -5.55 -3.92
C PHE A 132 -12.07 -4.85 -3.24
N GLU A 133 -11.68 -5.29 -2.04
CA GLU A 133 -10.56 -4.72 -1.28
C GLU A 133 -9.19 -5.21 -1.76
N VAL A 134 -9.17 -6.20 -2.66
CA VAL A 134 -7.96 -6.69 -3.33
C VAL A 134 -8.03 -6.29 -4.79
N THR A 135 -6.98 -5.64 -5.28
CA THR A 135 -6.87 -5.19 -6.67
C THR A 135 -6.03 -6.18 -7.48
N ILE A 136 -6.45 -6.51 -8.69
CA ILE A 136 -5.65 -7.25 -9.67
C ILE A 136 -4.81 -6.25 -10.47
N ILE A 137 -3.51 -6.49 -10.52
CA ILE A 137 -2.58 -5.81 -11.43
C ILE A 137 -2.07 -6.84 -12.41
N ALA A 138 -2.58 -6.79 -13.64
CA ALA A 138 -2.19 -7.72 -14.69
C ALA A 138 -1.68 -6.97 -15.94
N ARG A 139 -0.72 -7.58 -16.63
CA ARG A 139 -0.23 -7.15 -17.95
C ARG A 139 0.17 -8.36 -18.78
N ASN A 140 -0.03 -8.25 -20.10
CA ASN A 140 0.29 -9.29 -21.09
C ASN A 140 -0.37 -10.65 -20.82
N THR A 141 -1.47 -10.69 -20.06
CA THR A 141 -2.18 -11.95 -19.76
C THR A 141 -3.12 -12.39 -20.88
N GLY A 142 -3.45 -11.49 -21.80
CA GLY A 142 -4.47 -11.72 -22.83
C GLY A 142 -5.91 -11.80 -22.28
N THR A 143 -6.11 -11.45 -21.00
CA THR A 143 -7.41 -11.43 -20.34
C THR A 143 -7.91 -9.99 -20.15
N SER A 144 -9.19 -9.83 -19.85
CA SER A 144 -9.77 -8.52 -19.50
C SER A 144 -9.20 -7.90 -18.22
N GLU A 145 -8.45 -8.67 -17.42
CA GLU A 145 -7.73 -8.16 -16.25
C GLU A 145 -6.50 -7.32 -16.66
N SER A 146 -5.96 -7.52 -17.87
CA SER A 146 -4.79 -6.78 -18.36
C SER A 146 -5.10 -5.29 -18.45
N ARG A 147 -4.18 -4.47 -17.94
CA ARG A 147 -4.29 -3.02 -18.06
C ARG A 147 -4.04 -2.56 -19.49
N ASP A 148 -4.93 -1.69 -19.95
CA ASP A 148 -4.84 -1.00 -21.24
C ASP A 148 -4.17 0.37 -21.04
N THR A 149 -2.88 0.33 -20.68
CA THR A 149 -2.04 1.51 -20.51
C THR A 149 -0.75 1.34 -21.31
N ALA A 150 -0.14 2.44 -21.76
CA ALA A 150 1.07 2.41 -22.58
C ALA A 150 2.24 1.71 -21.86
N LYS A 151 2.30 1.85 -20.53
CA LYS A 151 3.30 1.23 -19.65
C LYS A 151 2.64 0.40 -18.55
N PRO A 152 3.37 -0.52 -17.90
CA PRO A 152 2.87 -1.21 -16.71
C PRO A 152 2.39 -0.23 -15.63
N ALA A 153 1.44 -0.70 -14.82
CA ALA A 153 1.04 -0.03 -13.60
C ALA A 153 2.25 0.36 -12.74
N GLY A 154 2.35 1.64 -12.38
CA GLY A 154 3.42 2.11 -11.50
C GLY A 154 4.82 2.06 -12.11
N ALA A 155 4.96 2.01 -13.44
CA ALA A 155 6.26 2.04 -14.14
C ALA A 155 6.89 3.45 -14.19
N PHE A 156 6.97 4.08 -13.01
CA PHE A 156 7.59 5.37 -12.72
C PHE A 156 7.78 5.46 -11.19
N TRP A 157 8.70 6.30 -10.71
CA TRP A 157 8.91 6.48 -9.28
C TRP A 157 7.77 7.27 -8.64
N HIS A 158 7.14 6.69 -7.62
CA HIS A 158 6.01 7.29 -6.92
C HIS A 158 5.82 6.74 -5.51
N SER A 159 5.02 7.47 -4.72
CA SER A 159 4.34 6.96 -3.52
C SER A 159 2.84 6.84 -3.85
N ASP A 160 2.26 5.67 -3.58
CA ASP A 160 0.87 5.35 -3.93
C ASP A 160 -0.09 6.30 -3.20
N LEU A 161 -1.07 6.84 -3.92
CA LEU A 161 -2.05 7.83 -3.41
C LEU A 161 -1.44 9.12 -2.83
N SER A 162 -0.20 9.50 -3.18
CA SER A 162 0.34 10.78 -2.70
C SER A 162 -0.40 12.01 -3.24
N TYR A 163 -1.21 11.86 -4.30
CA TYR A 163 -2.13 12.87 -4.82
C TYR A 163 -3.48 12.92 -4.08
N GLU A 164 -3.67 12.12 -3.03
CA GLU A 164 -4.84 12.20 -2.15
C GLU A 164 -4.54 13.02 -0.90
N GLU A 165 -5.57 13.62 -0.28
CA GLU A 165 -5.44 14.36 0.98
C GLU A 165 -4.92 13.44 2.10
N ASN A 166 -5.28 12.15 2.03
CA ASN A 166 -4.89 11.11 2.97
C ASN A 166 -4.18 9.98 2.20
N PRO A 167 -2.85 10.08 2.01
CA PRO A 167 -2.08 9.08 1.28
C PRO A 167 -2.14 7.69 1.92
N SER A 168 -1.73 6.68 1.16
CA SER A 168 -1.64 5.30 1.65
C SER A 168 -0.54 5.16 2.71
N ASP A 169 -0.84 4.42 3.78
CA ASP A 169 0.11 4.09 4.85
C ASP A 169 1.06 2.96 4.44
N ALA A 170 0.54 1.94 3.76
CA ALA A 170 1.29 0.76 3.34
C ALA A 170 0.68 0.15 2.09
N ILE A 171 1.51 -0.53 1.32
CA ILE A 171 1.04 -1.34 0.19
C ILE A 171 1.59 -2.75 0.29
N PHE A 172 0.80 -3.71 -0.17
CA PHE A 172 1.19 -5.10 -0.27
C PHE A 172 0.92 -5.60 -1.67
N LEU A 173 1.89 -6.33 -2.22
CA LEU A 173 1.84 -6.94 -3.55
C LEU A 173 2.14 -8.42 -3.41
N TYR A 174 1.23 -9.27 -3.88
CA TYR A 174 1.39 -10.72 -3.90
C TYR A 174 1.48 -11.24 -5.34
N ALA A 175 2.51 -12.04 -5.62
CA ALA A 175 2.82 -12.51 -6.96
C ALA A 175 2.08 -13.81 -7.33
N THR A 176 1.05 -13.69 -8.17
CA THR A 176 0.30 -14.84 -8.71
C THR A 176 0.89 -15.34 -10.01
N GLN A 177 1.50 -14.48 -10.82
CA GLN A 177 2.19 -14.86 -12.07
C GLN A 177 3.32 -13.88 -12.33
N VAL A 178 4.51 -14.39 -12.63
CA VAL A 178 5.71 -13.59 -12.88
C VAL A 178 6.36 -14.04 -14.19
N PRO A 179 6.97 -13.12 -14.96
CA PRO A 179 7.85 -13.45 -16.07
C PRO A 179 9.00 -14.37 -15.66
N ASN A 180 9.63 -15.05 -16.64
CA ASN A 180 10.86 -15.80 -16.38
C ASN A 180 12.06 -14.85 -16.16
N SER A 181 12.01 -13.64 -16.72
CA SER A 181 13.00 -12.58 -16.53
C SER A 181 12.32 -11.21 -16.56
N GLY A 182 12.83 -10.27 -15.76
CA GLY A 182 12.28 -8.92 -15.62
C GLY A 182 10.99 -8.85 -14.81
N GLY A 183 10.39 -7.66 -14.75
CA GLY A 183 9.18 -7.38 -13.99
C GLY A 183 9.42 -7.11 -12.50
N ASP A 184 10.66 -6.78 -12.16
CA ASP A 184 11.12 -6.42 -10.82
C ASP A 184 10.38 -5.18 -10.27
N THR A 185 10.51 -4.97 -8.97
CA THR A 185 10.04 -3.75 -8.32
C THR A 185 11.19 -3.09 -7.59
N LEU A 186 11.42 -1.81 -7.88
CA LEU A 186 12.37 -0.97 -7.15
C LEU A 186 11.63 -0.26 -6.02
N ALA A 187 12.30 -0.09 -4.89
CA ALA A 187 11.86 0.75 -3.78
C ALA A 187 13.01 1.66 -3.33
N ALA A 188 12.71 2.84 -2.79
CA ALA A 188 13.71 3.80 -2.30
C ALA A 188 13.43 4.18 -0.84
N ASN A 189 14.47 4.22 -0.02
CA ASN A 189 14.40 4.61 1.39
C ASN A 189 14.38 6.14 1.54
N MET A 190 13.18 6.70 1.76
CA MET A 190 13.00 8.16 1.82
C MET A 190 13.42 8.79 3.15
N TYR A 191 13.73 7.96 4.17
CA TYR A 191 14.48 8.45 5.33
C TYR A 191 15.93 8.74 4.93
N MET A 192 16.60 7.80 4.27
CA MET A 192 17.98 8.00 3.81
C MET A 192 18.08 9.14 2.80
N ALA A 193 17.10 9.28 1.91
CA ALA A 193 17.03 10.42 1.00
C ALA A 193 17.08 11.76 1.76
N TYR A 194 16.35 11.89 2.87
CA TYR A 194 16.39 13.09 3.72
C TYR A 194 17.71 13.18 4.50
N ASP A 195 18.12 12.09 5.15
CA ASP A 195 19.30 12.05 6.03
C ASP A 195 20.57 12.47 5.26
N ASN A 196 20.67 12.09 3.98
CA ASN A 196 21.79 12.40 3.08
C ASN A 196 21.81 13.84 2.54
N LEU A 197 20.73 14.61 2.70
CA LEU A 197 20.71 16.00 2.23
C LEU A 197 21.75 16.84 2.99
N PRO A 198 22.43 17.78 2.32
CA PRO A 198 23.23 18.80 2.99
C PRO A 198 22.38 19.58 4.00
N GLU A 199 22.97 19.96 5.14
CA GLU A 199 22.26 20.74 6.16
C GLU A 199 21.74 22.09 5.63
N THR A 200 22.40 22.67 4.62
CA THR A 200 21.91 23.85 3.91
C THR A 200 20.61 23.56 3.16
N THR A 201 20.51 22.42 2.48
CA THR A 201 19.31 22.00 1.76
C THR A 201 18.19 21.67 2.73
N LYS A 202 18.47 20.93 3.82
CA LYS A 202 17.48 20.65 4.89
C LYS A 202 16.84 21.92 5.45
N ARG A 203 17.64 22.97 5.72
CA ARG A 203 17.13 24.29 6.15
C ARG A 203 16.31 25.01 5.08
N ARG A 204 16.71 24.91 3.80
CA ARG A 204 15.97 25.54 2.69
C ARG A 204 14.59 24.95 2.51
N ILE A 205 14.44 23.63 2.70
CA ILE A 205 13.18 22.92 2.48
C ILE A 205 12.28 22.82 3.73
N GLU A 206 12.74 23.34 4.87
CA GLU A 206 11.99 23.32 6.11
C GLU A 206 10.71 24.17 5.97
N GLY A 207 9.57 23.56 6.24
CA GLY A 207 8.27 24.23 6.15
C GLY A 207 7.71 24.39 4.74
N LEU A 208 8.45 24.01 3.69
CA LEU A 208 7.95 24.05 2.32
C LEU A 208 6.90 22.97 2.07
N THR A 209 5.98 23.26 1.16
CA THR A 209 4.94 22.34 0.71
C THR A 209 5.03 22.12 -0.80
N ALA A 210 4.54 20.98 -1.25
CA ALA A 210 4.49 20.59 -2.64
C ALA A 210 3.06 20.24 -3.06
N THR A 211 2.68 20.65 -4.27
CA THR A 211 1.41 20.24 -4.87
C THR A 211 1.57 18.88 -5.54
N HIS A 212 0.72 17.92 -5.18
CA HIS A 212 0.62 16.60 -5.80
C HIS A 212 -0.63 16.53 -6.67
N ARG A 213 -0.48 16.02 -7.89
CA ARG A 213 -1.55 15.93 -8.89
C ARG A 213 -1.65 14.53 -9.47
N TRP A 214 -2.88 14.02 -9.59
CA TRP A 214 -3.16 12.76 -10.28
C TRP A 214 -2.58 12.79 -11.70
N GLY A 215 -1.80 11.77 -12.04
CA GLY A 215 -1.35 11.56 -13.42
C GLY A 215 -0.36 12.59 -13.96
N TRP A 216 0.24 13.44 -13.11
CA TRP A 216 1.12 14.54 -13.52
C TRP A 216 2.23 14.14 -14.51
N ASN A 217 3.16 13.28 -14.11
CA ASN A 217 4.29 12.88 -14.94
C ASN A 217 4.51 11.37 -14.88
N THR A 218 3.51 10.61 -15.31
CA THR A 218 3.46 9.15 -15.15
C THR A 218 3.91 8.37 -16.40
N GLY A 219 4.31 9.06 -17.46
CA GLY A 219 4.79 8.44 -18.69
C GLY A 219 3.82 7.47 -19.36
N GLY A 220 2.50 7.64 -19.13
CA GLY A 220 1.44 6.77 -19.68
C GLY A 220 1.13 5.50 -18.88
N ALA A 221 1.68 5.36 -17.66
CA ALA A 221 1.41 4.23 -16.76
C ALA A 221 0.12 4.39 -15.94
N THR A 222 -0.47 5.58 -15.91
CA THR A 222 -1.72 5.88 -15.19
C THR A 222 -2.87 6.10 -16.19
N PRO A 223 -4.06 5.52 -15.94
CA PRO A 223 -5.23 5.77 -16.78
C PRO A 223 -5.62 7.25 -16.82
N GLN A 224 -6.11 7.70 -17.99
CA GLN A 224 -6.70 9.02 -18.13
C GLN A 224 -8.08 9.04 -17.49
N LEU A 225 -8.32 10.02 -16.62
CA LEU A 225 -9.62 10.23 -15.99
C LEU A 225 -10.50 11.10 -16.90
N ASN A 226 -11.80 10.81 -16.94
CA ASN A 226 -12.77 11.72 -17.53
C ASN A 226 -13.06 12.91 -16.57
N ALA A 227 -13.73 13.95 -17.05
CA ALA A 227 -13.97 15.16 -16.26
C ALA A 227 -14.68 14.92 -14.91
N GLN A 228 -15.60 13.96 -14.85
CA GLN A 228 -16.32 13.62 -13.61
C GLN A 228 -15.40 12.93 -12.59
N GLN A 229 -14.50 12.06 -13.06
CA GLN A 229 -13.49 11.40 -12.24
C GLN A 229 -12.42 12.40 -11.80
N SER A 230 -11.94 13.28 -12.68
CA SER A 230 -10.95 14.29 -12.31
C SER A 230 -11.47 15.23 -11.21
N ALA A 231 -12.77 15.54 -11.22
CA ALA A 231 -13.40 16.35 -10.17
C ALA A 231 -13.37 15.69 -8.78
N THR A 232 -13.18 14.37 -8.68
CA THR A 232 -13.04 13.66 -7.40
C THR A 232 -11.58 13.53 -6.93
N HIS A 233 -10.62 13.98 -7.74
CA HIS A 233 -9.18 13.95 -7.43
C HIS A 233 -8.55 15.35 -7.64
N PRO A 234 -8.96 16.36 -6.85
CA PRO A 234 -8.34 17.68 -6.92
C PRO A 234 -6.87 17.60 -6.54
N ASP A 235 -6.08 18.59 -6.98
CA ASP A 235 -4.71 18.76 -6.51
C ASP A 235 -4.69 18.89 -4.98
N VAL A 236 -3.70 18.26 -4.37
CA VAL A 236 -3.50 18.28 -2.91
C VAL A 236 -2.13 18.82 -2.55
N VAL A 237 -1.98 19.33 -1.33
CA VAL A 237 -0.74 19.92 -0.86
C VAL A 237 -0.21 19.11 0.32
N HIS A 238 1.06 18.69 0.22
CA HIS A 238 1.76 17.95 1.27
C HIS A 238 3.08 18.65 1.65
N PRO A 239 3.60 18.47 2.88
CA PRO A 239 4.92 18.97 3.24
C PRO A 239 6.01 18.30 2.40
N VAL A 240 7.01 19.07 1.95
CA VAL A 240 8.24 18.54 1.32
C VAL A 240 9.02 17.66 2.30
N VAL A 241 8.98 18.02 3.59
CA VAL A 241 9.55 17.23 4.69
C VAL A 241 8.42 16.74 5.59
N ARG A 242 8.12 15.43 5.52
CA ARG A 242 7.11 14.79 6.38
C ARG A 242 7.78 14.17 7.61
N THR A 243 7.03 14.07 8.71
CA THR A 243 7.45 13.27 9.88
C THR A 243 6.62 12.00 9.91
N HIS A 244 7.26 10.85 10.03
CA HIS A 244 6.57 9.57 10.09
C HIS A 244 5.89 9.39 11.44
N ALA A 245 4.56 9.28 11.49
CA ALA A 245 3.83 9.33 12.77
C ALA A 245 4.17 8.19 13.74
N ARG A 246 4.66 7.04 13.24
CA ARG A 246 5.00 5.87 14.08
C ARG A 246 6.46 5.84 14.55
N THR A 247 7.38 6.43 13.78
CA THR A 247 8.83 6.34 14.05
C THR A 247 9.45 7.67 14.44
N GLY A 248 8.75 8.79 14.20
CA GLY A 248 9.25 10.14 14.44
C GLY A 248 10.34 10.60 13.46
N ARG A 249 10.76 9.75 12.53
CA ARG A 249 11.82 10.08 11.56
C ARG A 249 11.32 11.04 10.49
N LYS A 250 12.23 11.88 9.99
CA LYS A 250 11.98 12.82 8.89
C LYS A 250 12.10 12.10 7.54
N ILE A 251 11.21 12.43 6.63
CA ILE A 251 11.08 11.84 5.29
C ILE A 251 11.17 12.96 4.27
N LEU A 252 11.97 12.76 3.22
CA LEU A 252 11.89 13.58 2.03
C LEU A 252 10.65 13.13 1.24
N TYR A 253 9.59 13.93 1.23
CA TYR A 253 8.29 13.54 0.68
C TYR A 253 8.04 14.21 -0.67
N VAL A 254 8.90 13.88 -1.64
CA VAL A 254 8.74 14.26 -3.04
C VAL A 254 8.84 13.02 -3.93
N ASN A 255 8.20 13.06 -5.10
CA ASN A 255 8.29 12.00 -6.09
C ASN A 255 8.10 12.55 -7.51
N PRO A 256 8.78 11.99 -8.53
CA PRO A 256 8.72 12.53 -9.88
C PRO A 256 7.37 12.27 -10.57
N GLY A 257 6.60 11.28 -10.12
CA GLY A 257 5.34 10.89 -10.74
C GLY A 257 4.18 11.87 -10.50
N TYR A 258 4.10 12.44 -9.29
CA TYR A 258 2.93 13.20 -8.85
C TYR A 258 3.23 14.60 -8.34
N VAL A 259 4.48 14.92 -7.94
CA VAL A 259 4.81 16.27 -7.48
C VAL A 259 4.94 17.22 -8.66
N MET A 260 4.11 18.26 -8.65
CA MET A 260 4.05 19.26 -9.71
C MET A 260 4.96 20.46 -9.44
N ARG A 261 4.91 21.01 -8.22
CA ARG A 261 5.69 22.19 -7.82
C ARG A 261 5.82 22.30 -6.31
N ILE A 262 6.86 23.02 -5.86
CA ILE A 262 7.01 23.54 -4.50
C ILE A 262 6.32 24.90 -4.42
N ASN A 263 5.47 25.10 -3.42
CA ASN A 263 4.45 26.14 -3.46
C ASN A 263 4.96 27.53 -3.07
N GLU A 264 5.91 27.62 -2.15
CA GLU A 264 6.36 28.86 -1.52
C GLU A 264 7.48 29.58 -2.28
N VAL A 265 7.92 29.05 -3.43
CA VAL A 265 8.97 29.61 -4.28
C VAL A 265 8.45 29.88 -5.69
N SER A 266 9.20 30.64 -6.50
CA SER A 266 8.86 30.84 -7.91
C SER A 266 8.84 29.51 -8.68
N GLN A 267 8.27 29.49 -9.89
CA GLN A 267 8.26 28.26 -10.70
C GLN A 267 9.68 27.80 -11.05
N GLU A 268 10.56 28.72 -11.43
CA GLU A 268 11.96 28.44 -11.74
C GLU A 268 12.70 27.86 -10.53
N GLU A 269 12.57 28.49 -9.36
CA GLU A 269 13.17 27.98 -8.12
C GLU A 269 12.57 26.63 -7.69
N SER A 270 11.28 26.40 -7.95
CA SER A 270 10.62 25.12 -7.70
C SER A 270 11.21 24.02 -8.58
N ASP A 271 11.40 24.28 -9.87
CA ASP A 271 11.92 23.30 -10.82
C ASP A 271 13.36 22.92 -10.47
N ASP A 272 14.21 23.92 -10.16
CA ASP A 272 15.60 23.71 -9.74
C ASP A 272 15.69 22.95 -8.41
N LEU A 273 14.87 23.33 -7.42
CA LEU A 273 14.87 22.68 -6.12
C LEU A 273 14.31 21.26 -6.19
N LEU A 274 13.27 21.01 -6.99
CA LEU A 274 12.79 19.65 -7.22
C LEU A 274 13.83 18.79 -7.92
N ALA A 275 14.56 19.32 -8.90
CA ALA A 275 15.66 18.59 -9.53
C ALA A 275 16.73 18.21 -8.51
N GLU A 276 17.19 19.15 -7.68
CA GLU A 276 18.15 18.90 -6.59
C GLU A 276 17.65 17.80 -5.64
N LEU A 277 16.40 17.88 -5.16
CA LEU A 277 15.85 16.89 -4.22
C LEU A 277 15.68 15.51 -4.85
N LEU A 278 15.34 15.45 -6.15
CA LEU A 278 15.15 14.19 -6.87
C LEU A 278 16.47 13.45 -7.10
N GLU A 279 17.62 14.13 -7.14
CA GLU A 279 18.93 13.47 -7.17
C GLU A 279 19.14 12.57 -5.94
N TYR A 280 18.76 13.04 -4.76
CA TYR A 280 18.84 12.26 -3.51
C TYR A 280 17.73 11.22 -3.41
N ALA A 281 16.52 11.56 -3.85
CA ALA A 281 15.37 10.65 -3.83
C ALA A 281 15.53 9.44 -4.76
N LEU A 282 16.36 9.58 -5.80
CA LEU A 282 16.61 8.56 -6.82
C LEU A 282 18.06 8.02 -6.78
N ASP A 283 18.81 8.27 -5.71
CA ASP A 283 20.15 7.71 -5.54
C ASP A 283 20.09 6.18 -5.50
N PRO A 284 20.82 5.45 -6.37
CA PRO A 284 20.88 3.99 -6.33
C PRO A 284 21.30 3.39 -4.97
N ASN A 285 22.07 4.11 -4.16
CA ASN A 285 22.56 3.64 -2.85
C ASN A 285 21.45 3.52 -1.78
N ILE A 286 20.30 4.18 -1.99
CA ILE A 286 19.14 4.10 -1.10
C ILE A 286 18.05 3.16 -1.63
N GLN A 287 18.31 2.47 -2.74
CA GLN A 287 17.33 1.64 -3.42
C GLN A 287 17.44 0.17 -3.07
N TYR A 288 16.29 -0.48 -3.01
CA TYR A 288 16.12 -1.91 -2.94
C TYR A 288 15.48 -2.42 -4.23
N ARG A 289 16.05 -3.48 -4.83
CA ARG A 289 15.49 -4.16 -5.99
C ARG A 289 14.91 -5.51 -5.56
N HIS A 290 13.59 -5.63 -5.68
CA HIS A 290 12.88 -6.87 -5.43
C HIS A 290 12.70 -7.67 -6.72
N SER A 291 13.41 -8.79 -6.82
CA SER A 291 13.24 -9.76 -7.89
C SER A 291 12.18 -10.79 -7.51
N TRP A 292 11.13 -10.84 -8.33
CA TRP A 292 9.93 -11.59 -8.00
C TRP A 292 10.07 -13.09 -8.26
N LYS A 293 9.46 -13.89 -7.38
CA LYS A 293 9.05 -15.28 -7.66
C LYS A 293 7.56 -15.41 -7.37
N ARG A 294 6.90 -16.41 -7.96
CA ARG A 294 5.52 -16.77 -7.57
C ARG A 294 5.49 -17.08 -6.07
N LYS A 295 4.34 -16.83 -5.43
CA LYS A 295 4.15 -17.05 -3.98
C LYS A 295 5.01 -16.14 -3.09
N MET A 296 5.44 -15.00 -3.60
CA MET A 296 6.05 -13.94 -2.78
C MET A 296 5.05 -12.84 -2.51
N MET A 297 5.07 -12.31 -1.28
CA MET A 297 4.45 -11.05 -0.94
C MET A 297 5.54 -10.01 -0.62
N LEU A 298 5.44 -8.83 -1.22
CA LEU A 298 6.21 -7.64 -0.84
C LEU A 298 5.27 -6.67 -0.12
N GLY A 299 5.66 -6.21 1.06
CA GLY A 299 5.03 -5.10 1.76
C GLY A 299 5.97 -3.90 1.79
N LEU A 300 5.45 -2.69 1.57
CA LEU A 300 6.18 -1.43 1.67
C LEU A 300 5.47 -0.48 2.62
N ASP A 301 6.22 0.18 3.50
CA ASP A 301 5.76 1.36 4.23
C ASP A 301 5.70 2.54 3.27
N ASN A 302 4.52 2.82 2.74
CA ASN A 302 4.33 3.81 1.67
C ASN A 302 4.47 5.26 2.16
N ARG A 303 4.47 5.48 3.48
CA ARG A 303 4.69 6.81 4.08
C ARG A 303 6.14 7.26 3.92
N ALA A 304 7.08 6.30 3.93
CA ALA A 304 8.51 6.55 3.98
C ALA A 304 9.29 5.84 2.86
N SER A 305 8.59 5.34 1.84
CA SER A 305 9.20 4.77 0.64
C SER A 305 8.56 5.31 -0.63
N MET A 306 9.35 5.33 -1.71
CA MET A 306 8.83 5.35 -3.08
C MET A 306 9.09 4.01 -3.74
N HIS A 307 8.40 3.71 -4.82
CA HIS A 307 8.65 2.52 -5.63
C HIS A 307 8.37 2.75 -7.11
N ALA A 308 8.88 1.83 -7.94
CA ALA A 308 8.64 1.79 -9.37
C ALA A 308 8.61 0.33 -9.86
N ALA A 309 7.65 0.01 -10.73
CA ALA A 309 7.66 -1.23 -11.50
C ALA A 309 8.68 -1.13 -12.65
N VAL A 310 9.49 -2.16 -12.85
CA VAL A 310 10.43 -2.21 -13.98
C VAL A 310 9.70 -2.75 -15.23
N ASP A 311 9.74 -1.99 -16.31
CA ASP A 311 9.13 -2.33 -17.61
C ASP A 311 10.16 -3.01 -18.53
N ASP A 312 10.66 -4.17 -18.10
CA ASP A 312 11.68 -4.97 -18.80
C ASP A 312 11.20 -6.40 -19.12
N TYR A 313 9.88 -6.59 -19.28
CA TYR A 313 9.27 -7.90 -19.52
C TYR A 313 8.13 -7.84 -20.56
N SER A 314 8.02 -8.90 -21.37
CA SER A 314 6.93 -9.11 -22.33
C SER A 314 5.99 -10.26 -21.95
N GLU A 315 6.42 -11.13 -21.03
CA GLU A 315 5.63 -12.27 -20.57
C GLU A 315 4.45 -11.84 -19.67
N PRO A 316 3.43 -12.69 -19.49
CA PRO A 316 2.33 -12.43 -18.58
C PRO A 316 2.80 -12.18 -17.13
N ARG A 317 2.31 -11.10 -16.52
CA ARG A 317 2.53 -10.77 -15.11
C ARG A 317 1.20 -10.47 -14.45
N ARG A 318 0.94 -11.06 -13.29
CA ARG A 318 -0.29 -10.87 -12.50
C ARG A 318 0.03 -10.82 -11.02
N MET A 319 -0.47 -9.79 -10.34
CA MET A 319 -0.31 -9.57 -8.90
C MET A 319 -1.63 -9.19 -8.25
N LEU A 320 -1.75 -9.52 -6.96
CA LEU A 320 -2.79 -9.03 -6.08
C LEU A 320 -2.22 -7.89 -5.25
N ARG A 321 -2.91 -6.75 -5.20
CA ARG A 321 -2.51 -5.58 -4.43
C ARG A 321 -3.52 -5.26 -3.34
N MET A 322 -3.03 -5.01 -2.13
CA MET A 322 -3.79 -4.34 -1.07
C MET A 322 -3.15 -2.97 -0.81
N ILE A 323 -3.97 -1.92 -0.78
CA ILE A 323 -3.56 -0.57 -0.36
C ILE A 323 -4.17 -0.31 1.00
N VAL A 324 -3.35 0.07 1.98
CA VAL A 324 -3.79 0.45 3.32
C VAL A 324 -3.95 1.98 3.37
N GLY A 325 -5.15 2.47 3.66
CA GLY A 325 -5.41 3.89 3.78
C GLY A 325 -4.78 4.52 5.03
N CYS A 326 -4.73 5.85 5.05
CA CYS A 326 -4.18 6.63 6.17
C CYS A 326 -4.85 6.28 7.51
N THR A 327 -4.04 5.88 8.49
CA THR A 327 -4.48 5.63 9.87
C THR A 327 -4.22 6.79 10.83
N GLU A 328 -3.41 7.78 10.42
CA GLU A 328 -2.97 8.90 11.27
C GLU A 328 -4.15 9.80 11.72
N LYS A 329 -5.20 9.96 10.90
CA LYS A 329 -6.42 10.70 11.28
C LYS A 329 -7.48 9.84 11.98
N LEU A 330 -7.33 8.52 12.00
CA LEU A 330 -8.32 7.60 12.57
C LEU A 330 -8.17 7.37 14.08
N GLY A 331 -7.18 8.01 14.72
CA GLY A 331 -6.97 7.91 16.16
C GLY A 331 -6.88 6.45 16.60
N ARG A 332 -5.78 5.78 16.27
CA ARG A 332 -5.50 4.49 16.92
C ARG A 332 -5.38 4.76 18.42
N ALA A 333 -6.38 4.29 19.18
CA ALA A 333 -6.26 4.17 20.62
C ALA A 333 -4.99 3.37 20.90
N ALA A 334 -4.09 3.97 21.66
CA ALA A 334 -2.87 3.35 22.16
C ALA A 334 -3.17 2.11 23.01
#